data_AF-A0A842J0W2-F1
#
_entry.id   AF-A0A842J0W2-F1
#
_cell.length_a   1.000
_cell.length_b   1.000
_cell.length_c   1.000
_cell.angle_alpha   90.00
_cell.angle_beta   90.00
_cell.angle_gamma   90.00
#
_symmetry.space_group_name_H-M   'P 1'
#
loop_
_entity.id
_entity.type
_entity.pdbx_description
1 polymer ?
#
loop_
_entity_poly.entity_id
_entity_poly.type
_entity_poly.pdbx_seq_one_letter_code
_entity_poly.pdbx_strand_id
1 'polypeptide(L)'
;MKMIKLWCNYLKINDFMKDEKFNKFIEFCKKNSINYISQIDETLLRKYSNEDGVGPGRIKKIKNDLEQIFIDLEKQKNYKRIMNSKIGDVIFIIKELKDIKFEEFLSFTKEKIESLGLSKESLERVYSTGAATLPVQEIIRKLNLKLNQGDKELLIDRLENGKTLEEIGNIRGISRERTRQIEIKVKNLIFNIFTTYNLNVALRIDMNFKDEIPLEEMEEIFGDENKYLVSLLKRNEIFSRPYYIDFLDIFLFDKRERFFKIFYSLEFLDVISEEELYLIQDSFKSFKWVGRKEIEKIITKMGYTQHGNFYLLHDGYKDILELYFNKIVEKPLRIDELSISSIIEDINISLNYHLYEDDFQSLDEETISNLARRLEGLLSRIEGIIMTDSRTYIHIDKIEYNLKKLVEIKNKVVTKETKYIDSIALFKSMEDEFKQNGIMTDYMLYSLFKYHFSDDLNLNTNGNSRVLTIGEQEFNRVEELEKFIKNEGKILEKSYIQEKLGYSSISLNNAIDNSKQIIIFDRSCVGLVDFVIITKDEIRSLKELVERNEEEGYISIPEFISKMRLDKRFKRFVRKNRINKYFIASYIRYLLPEYRGGCNILSKR
;
A
#
# COMPACT_ATOMS: atom_id res chain seq x y z
N MET A 1 8.52 -45.82 55.06
CA MET A 1 8.18 -44.90 53.95
C MET A 1 6.81 -44.33 54.23
N LYS A 2 6.62 -43.00 54.18
CA LYS A 2 5.28 -42.38 54.16
C LYS A 2 4.44 -43.05 53.05
N MET A 3 3.12 -43.15 53.25
CA MET A 3 2.20 -43.69 52.24
C MET A 3 2.46 -42.99 50.90
N ILE A 4 2.80 -43.77 49.86
CA ILE A 4 3.06 -43.23 48.52
C ILE A 4 1.78 -42.56 48.05
N LYS A 5 1.81 -41.24 47.86
CA LYS A 5 0.64 -40.48 47.41
C LYS A 5 0.27 -40.92 45.99
N LEU A 6 -1.03 -40.92 45.68
CA LEU A 6 -1.57 -41.40 44.41
C LEU A 6 -0.88 -40.81 43.17
N TRP A 7 -0.51 -39.53 43.24
CA TRP A 7 0.18 -38.83 42.15
C TRP A 7 1.57 -39.38 41.83
N CYS A 8 2.26 -40.03 42.79
CA CYS A 8 3.58 -40.63 42.55
C CYS A 8 3.55 -41.72 41.48
N ASN A 9 2.37 -42.31 41.24
CA ASN A 9 2.14 -43.32 40.21
C ASN A 9 2.20 -42.77 38.78
N TYR A 10 2.19 -41.44 38.64
CA TYR A 10 2.11 -40.76 37.35
C TYR A 10 3.26 -39.76 37.16
N LEU A 11 4.20 -39.65 38.09
CA LEU A 11 5.40 -38.84 37.93
C LEU A 11 6.56 -39.68 37.40
N LYS A 12 6.99 -39.42 36.16
CA LYS A 12 8.10 -40.15 35.55
C LYS A 12 9.43 -39.75 36.18
N ILE A 13 10.30 -40.72 36.44
CA ILE A 13 11.62 -40.47 37.04
C ILE A 13 12.42 -39.46 36.22
N ASN A 14 12.37 -39.58 34.89
CA ASN A 14 13.12 -38.71 33.97
C ASN A 14 12.65 -37.25 33.99
N ASP A 15 11.42 -36.97 34.45
CA ASP A 15 10.90 -35.60 34.48
C ASP A 15 11.45 -34.82 35.68
N PHE A 16 11.84 -35.52 36.75
CA PHE A 16 12.28 -34.91 38.01
C PHE A 16 13.77 -35.12 38.29
N MET A 17 14.41 -36.12 37.67
CA MET A 17 15.84 -36.44 37.85
C MET A 17 16.68 -36.13 36.60
N LYS A 18 16.54 -34.95 36.01
CA LYS A 18 17.16 -34.56 34.71
C LYS A 18 18.65 -34.21 34.73
N ASP A 19 19.26 -34.15 35.91
CA ASP A 19 20.68 -33.78 36.04
C ASP A 19 21.57 -34.96 35.60
N GLU A 20 22.64 -34.69 34.82
CA GLU A 20 23.53 -35.71 34.26
C GLU A 20 24.09 -36.67 35.32
N LYS A 21 24.21 -36.19 36.56
CA LYS A 21 24.63 -37.00 37.71
C LYS A 21 23.70 -38.18 38.01
N PHE A 22 22.46 -38.17 37.51
CA PHE A 22 21.47 -39.25 37.65
C PHE A 22 21.39 -40.15 36.43
N ASN A 23 22.11 -39.89 35.34
CA ASN A 23 22.01 -40.69 34.10
C ASN A 23 22.19 -42.18 34.38
N LYS A 24 23.17 -42.54 35.23
CA LYS A 24 23.40 -43.93 35.62
C LYS A 24 22.23 -44.54 36.40
N PHE A 25 21.56 -43.76 37.23
CA PHE A 25 20.37 -44.21 37.95
C PHE A 25 19.16 -44.34 37.02
N ILE A 26 18.99 -43.39 36.10
CA ILE A 26 17.95 -43.44 35.07
C ILE A 26 18.14 -44.66 34.16
N GLU A 27 19.37 -44.92 33.71
CA GLU A 27 19.71 -46.11 32.90
C GLU A 27 19.42 -47.40 33.68
N PHE A 28 19.79 -47.45 34.95
CA PHE A 28 19.44 -48.56 35.83
C PHE A 28 17.92 -48.74 35.93
N CYS A 29 17.16 -47.66 36.15
CA CYS A 29 15.71 -47.70 36.20
C CYS A 29 15.11 -48.19 34.88
N LYS A 30 15.60 -47.70 33.73
CA LYS A 30 15.18 -48.16 32.40
C LYS A 30 15.44 -49.66 32.20
N LYS A 31 16.65 -50.14 32.56
CA LYS A 31 17.04 -51.56 32.49
C LYS A 31 16.12 -52.44 33.33
N ASN A 32 15.58 -51.91 34.43
CA ASN A 32 14.66 -52.61 35.33
C ASN A 32 13.18 -52.25 35.10
N SER A 33 12.84 -51.59 33.98
CA SER A 33 11.47 -51.17 33.64
C SER A 33 10.77 -50.31 34.72
N ILE A 34 11.56 -49.55 35.48
CA ILE A 34 11.11 -48.58 36.48
C ILE A 34 10.96 -47.22 35.80
N ASN A 35 9.73 -46.76 35.69
CA ASN A 35 9.39 -45.53 34.97
C ASN A 35 8.90 -44.42 35.91
N TYR A 36 8.33 -44.76 37.07
CA TYR A 36 7.64 -43.83 37.97
C TYR A 36 8.29 -43.73 39.34
N ILE A 37 8.15 -42.57 39.98
CA ILE A 37 8.66 -42.31 41.33
C ILE A 37 8.10 -43.31 42.35
N SER A 38 6.83 -43.70 42.25
CA SER A 38 6.22 -44.68 43.16
C SER A 38 6.86 -46.08 43.10
N GLN A 39 7.57 -46.40 42.03
CA GLN A 39 8.24 -47.68 41.86
C GLN A 39 9.62 -47.71 42.51
N ILE A 40 10.11 -46.57 43.03
CA ILE A 40 11.38 -46.50 43.76
C ILE A 40 11.13 -46.84 45.23
N ASP A 41 11.53 -48.04 45.63
CA ASP A 41 11.48 -48.52 47.00
C ASP A 41 12.90 -48.81 47.54
N GLU A 42 12.99 -49.15 48.82
CA GLU A 42 14.27 -49.48 49.46
C GLU A 42 14.93 -50.71 48.81
N THR A 43 14.14 -51.64 48.27
CA THR A 43 14.62 -52.82 47.55
C THR A 43 15.34 -52.43 46.26
N LEU A 44 14.76 -51.55 45.46
CA LEU A 44 15.34 -51.03 44.23
C LEU A 44 16.62 -50.23 44.52
N LEU A 45 16.61 -49.40 45.57
CA LEU A 45 17.79 -48.63 45.98
C LEU A 45 18.94 -49.52 46.45
N ARG A 46 18.66 -50.64 47.12
CA ARG A 46 19.66 -51.66 47.47
C ARG A 46 20.20 -52.40 46.24
N LYS A 47 19.36 -52.66 45.24
CA LYS A 47 19.84 -53.23 43.96
C LYS A 47 20.76 -52.24 43.25
N TYR A 48 20.38 -50.97 43.18
CA TYR A 48 21.20 -49.93 42.57
C TYR A 48 22.51 -49.68 43.33
N SER A 49 22.52 -49.83 44.66
CA SER A 49 23.77 -49.68 45.45
C SER A 49 24.81 -50.75 45.16
N ASN A 50 24.41 -51.87 44.56
CA ASN A 50 25.30 -52.96 44.17
C ASN A 50 25.81 -52.83 42.72
N GLU A 51 25.39 -51.79 41.98
CA GLU A 51 25.91 -51.51 40.64
C GLU A 51 27.31 -50.90 40.72
N ASP A 52 28.17 -51.28 39.78
CA ASP A 52 29.56 -50.81 39.74
C ASP A 52 29.64 -49.28 39.74
N GLY A 53 30.50 -48.68 40.57
CA GLY A 53 30.64 -47.22 40.63
C GLY A 53 29.47 -46.47 41.29
N VAL A 54 28.59 -47.16 42.01
CA VAL A 54 27.54 -46.54 42.84
C VAL A 54 27.92 -46.58 44.32
N GLY A 55 28.50 -45.49 44.82
CA GLY A 55 28.82 -45.35 46.24
C GLY A 55 27.62 -44.92 47.12
N PRO A 56 27.71 -45.07 48.46
CA PRO A 56 26.64 -44.69 49.39
C PRO A 56 26.23 -43.21 49.30
N GLY A 57 27.16 -42.32 48.91
CA GLY A 57 26.86 -40.91 48.66
C GLY A 57 25.87 -40.68 47.51
N ARG A 58 25.89 -41.50 46.46
CA ARG A 58 24.94 -41.41 45.34
C ARG A 58 23.54 -41.87 45.76
N ILE A 59 23.46 -42.94 46.55
CA ILE A 59 22.18 -43.41 47.13
C ILE A 59 21.58 -42.37 48.06
N LYS A 60 22.39 -41.80 48.96
CA LYS A 60 21.95 -40.73 49.87
C LYS A 60 21.42 -39.53 49.08
N LYS A 61 22.09 -39.16 47.99
CA LYS A 61 21.66 -38.07 47.11
C LYS A 61 20.31 -38.36 46.47
N ILE A 62 20.13 -39.52 45.84
CA ILE A 62 18.83 -39.94 45.27
C ILE A 62 17.72 -39.91 46.33
N LYS A 63 17.98 -40.40 47.55
CA LYS A 63 17.02 -40.32 48.66
C LYS A 63 16.65 -38.87 48.99
N ASN A 64 17.65 -38.00 49.12
CA ASN A 64 17.43 -36.57 49.37
C ASN A 64 16.64 -35.90 48.23
N ASP A 65 16.93 -36.23 46.98
CA ASP A 65 16.24 -35.64 45.82
C ASP A 65 14.79 -36.13 45.73
N LEU A 66 14.52 -37.41 46.04
CA LEU A 66 13.16 -37.92 46.19
C LEU A 66 12.41 -37.20 47.31
N GLU A 67 13.02 -37.09 48.49
CA GLU A 67 12.45 -36.33 49.61
C GLU A 67 12.19 -34.87 49.21
N GLN A 68 13.10 -34.24 48.47
CA GLN A 68 12.93 -32.88 47.97
C GLN A 68 11.77 -32.79 46.98
N ILE A 69 11.59 -33.75 46.08
CA ILE A 69 10.43 -33.82 45.19
C ILE A 69 9.14 -33.93 46.01
N PHE A 70 9.09 -34.80 47.03
CA PHE A 70 7.93 -34.89 47.93
C PHE A 70 7.67 -33.57 48.65
N ILE A 71 8.73 -32.92 49.14
CA ILE A 71 8.66 -31.64 49.83
C ILE A 71 8.18 -30.54 48.88
N ASP A 72 8.69 -30.47 47.65
CA ASP A 72 8.33 -29.45 46.66
C ASP A 72 6.88 -29.63 46.21
N LEU A 73 6.41 -30.87 46.09
CA LEU A 73 5.02 -31.23 45.82
C LEU A 73 4.11 -30.90 47.01
N GLU A 74 4.55 -31.10 48.25
CA GLU A 74 3.83 -30.65 49.45
C GLU A 74 3.88 -29.11 49.63
N LYS A 75 4.96 -28.47 49.17
CA LYS A 75 5.20 -27.03 49.14
C LYS A 75 4.61 -26.35 47.89
N GLN A 76 3.91 -27.07 47.00
CA GLN A 76 3.10 -26.47 45.92
C GLN A 76 2.10 -25.41 46.40
N LYS A 77 1.91 -25.28 47.72
CA LYS A 77 1.39 -24.07 48.37
C LYS A 77 2.04 -22.75 47.89
N ASN A 78 3.25 -22.77 47.31
CA ASN A 78 3.97 -21.56 46.91
C ASN A 78 3.55 -20.99 45.54
N TYR A 79 3.17 -21.80 44.54
CA TYR A 79 2.56 -21.23 43.33
C TYR A 79 1.03 -21.32 43.42
N LYS A 80 0.48 -20.55 44.37
CA LYS A 80 -0.96 -20.51 44.66
C LYS A 80 -1.82 -20.27 43.42
N ARG A 81 -1.29 -19.55 42.41
CA ARG A 81 -2.01 -19.29 41.15
C ARG A 81 -2.26 -20.57 40.34
N ILE A 82 -1.30 -21.49 40.19
CA ILE A 82 -1.55 -22.77 39.48
C ILE A 82 -2.56 -23.64 40.24
N MET A 83 -2.45 -23.71 41.56
CA MET A 83 -3.35 -24.55 42.39
C MET A 83 -4.81 -24.10 42.29
N ASN A 84 -5.03 -22.78 42.19
CA ASN A 84 -6.35 -22.18 42.02
C ASN A 84 -6.86 -22.17 40.57
N SER A 85 -6.00 -22.49 39.60
CA SER A 85 -6.36 -22.50 38.20
C SER A 85 -7.15 -23.77 37.86
N LYS A 86 -8.11 -23.65 36.93
CA LYS A 86 -8.79 -24.82 36.38
C LYS A 86 -7.85 -25.58 35.45
N ILE A 87 -7.91 -26.90 35.49
CA ILE A 87 -7.03 -27.76 34.68
C ILE A 87 -7.30 -27.56 33.19
N GLY A 88 -8.56 -27.36 32.77
CA GLY A 88 -8.88 -27.08 31.37
C GLY A 88 -8.30 -25.78 30.83
N ASP A 89 -8.13 -24.77 31.68
CA ASP A 89 -7.54 -23.48 31.28
C ASP A 89 -6.03 -23.61 31.08
N VAL A 90 -5.38 -24.51 31.83
CA VAL A 90 -3.93 -24.77 31.74
C VAL A 90 -3.58 -25.82 30.68
N ILE A 91 -4.38 -26.90 30.60
CA ILE A 91 -4.14 -28.08 29.74
C ILE A 91 -5.38 -28.30 28.85
N PHE A 92 -5.46 -27.53 27.77
CA PHE A 92 -6.64 -27.46 26.88
C PHE A 92 -7.09 -28.80 26.25
N ILE A 93 -6.19 -29.79 26.21
CA ILE A 93 -6.46 -31.11 25.61
C ILE A 93 -7.33 -31.98 26.54
N ILE A 94 -7.35 -31.72 27.85
CA ILE A 94 -8.07 -32.55 28.84
C ILE A 94 -9.43 -31.91 29.16
N LYS A 95 -10.39 -32.10 28.26
CA LYS A 95 -11.73 -31.49 28.35
C LYS A 95 -12.52 -32.00 29.55
N GLU A 96 -12.26 -33.22 29.98
CA GLU A 96 -12.90 -33.90 31.11
C GLU A 96 -12.62 -33.19 32.45
N LEU A 97 -11.56 -32.39 32.52
CA LEU A 97 -11.14 -31.65 33.72
C LEU A 97 -11.38 -30.15 33.61
N LYS A 98 -12.25 -29.71 32.69
CA LYS A 98 -12.42 -28.28 32.37
C LYS A 98 -12.72 -27.40 33.59
N ASP A 99 -13.53 -27.90 34.52
CA ASP A 99 -14.00 -27.13 35.68
C ASP A 99 -13.33 -27.50 36.99
N ILE A 100 -12.38 -28.45 36.98
CA ILE A 100 -11.71 -28.94 38.17
C ILE A 100 -10.42 -28.14 38.39
N LYS A 101 -10.21 -27.65 39.61
CA LYS A 101 -8.96 -26.98 39.99
C LYS A 101 -7.83 -27.98 40.23
N PHE A 102 -6.58 -27.54 40.07
CA PHE A 102 -5.42 -28.37 40.42
C PHE A 102 -5.47 -28.83 41.88
N GLU A 103 -5.76 -27.94 42.83
CA GLU A 103 -5.85 -28.30 44.26
C GLU A 103 -6.90 -29.39 44.51
N GLU A 104 -8.07 -29.25 43.88
CA GLU A 104 -9.15 -30.24 43.98
C GLU A 104 -8.70 -31.59 43.41
N PHE A 105 -8.14 -31.59 42.20
CA PHE A 105 -7.68 -32.80 41.53
C PHE A 105 -6.59 -33.55 42.30
N LEU A 106 -5.63 -32.83 42.87
CA LEU A 106 -4.54 -33.42 43.65
C LEU A 106 -5.04 -34.08 44.95
N SER A 107 -6.25 -33.75 45.40
CA SER A 107 -6.89 -34.35 46.58
C SER A 107 -7.76 -35.58 46.27
N PHE A 108 -7.94 -35.93 44.99
CA PHE A 108 -8.83 -37.02 44.61
C PHE A 108 -8.31 -38.40 45.06
N THR A 109 -9.25 -39.26 45.46
CA THR A 109 -8.96 -40.68 45.74
C THR A 109 -8.77 -41.46 44.44
N LYS A 110 -8.21 -42.66 44.54
CA LYS A 110 -7.96 -43.53 43.38
C LYS A 110 -9.25 -43.85 42.63
N GLU A 111 -10.32 -44.16 43.36
CA GLU A 111 -11.64 -44.48 42.81
C GLU A 111 -12.21 -43.29 42.03
N LYS A 112 -12.04 -42.07 42.56
CA LYS A 112 -12.49 -40.86 41.89
C LYS A 112 -11.70 -40.59 40.60
N ILE A 113 -10.38 -40.80 40.61
CA ILE A 113 -9.58 -40.67 39.38
C ILE A 113 -9.97 -41.70 38.33
N GLU A 114 -10.16 -42.96 38.73
CA GLU A 114 -10.61 -44.02 37.83
C GLU A 114 -11.99 -43.72 37.22
N SER A 115 -12.89 -43.12 38.01
CA SER A 115 -14.22 -42.73 37.53
C SER A 115 -14.22 -41.62 36.46
N LEU A 116 -13.13 -40.85 36.35
CA LEU A 116 -12.99 -39.80 35.34
C LEU A 116 -12.61 -40.35 33.95
N GLY A 117 -12.25 -41.64 33.86
CA GLY A 117 -11.92 -42.28 32.58
C GLY A 117 -10.69 -41.68 31.86
N LEU A 118 -9.81 -40.99 32.59
CA LEU A 118 -8.67 -40.31 32.00
C LEU A 118 -7.60 -41.29 31.49
N SER A 119 -7.01 -40.97 30.34
CA SER A 119 -5.83 -41.70 29.87
C SER A 119 -4.65 -41.52 30.84
N LYS A 120 -3.77 -42.51 30.88
CA LYS A 120 -2.53 -42.44 31.66
C LYS A 120 -1.69 -41.22 31.30
N GLU A 121 -1.61 -40.89 30.00
CA GLU A 121 -0.86 -39.72 29.51
C GLU A 121 -1.47 -38.40 30.01
N SER A 122 -2.79 -38.31 30.04
CA SER A 122 -3.51 -37.15 30.60
C SER A 122 -3.17 -36.97 32.09
N LEU A 123 -3.15 -38.07 32.86
CA LEU A 123 -2.80 -38.04 34.28
C LEU A 123 -1.35 -37.62 34.50
N GLU A 124 -0.41 -38.19 33.75
CA GLU A 124 1.01 -37.80 33.78
C GLU A 124 1.17 -36.30 33.53
N ARG A 125 0.45 -35.76 32.54
CA ARG A 125 0.53 -34.34 32.18
C ARG A 125 -0.03 -33.41 33.24
N VAL A 126 -1.17 -33.75 33.86
CA VAL A 126 -1.75 -32.96 34.95
C VAL A 126 -0.79 -32.92 36.13
N TYR A 127 -0.31 -34.09 36.56
CA TYR A 127 0.57 -34.16 37.71
C TYR A 127 1.93 -33.51 37.44
N SER A 128 2.53 -33.70 36.25
CA SER A 128 3.80 -33.04 35.91
C SER A 128 3.65 -31.52 35.81
N THR A 129 2.54 -31.02 35.26
CA THR A 129 2.28 -29.57 35.14
C THR A 129 2.05 -28.94 36.52
N GLY A 130 1.22 -29.54 37.37
CA GLY A 130 1.01 -29.07 38.74
C GLY A 130 2.30 -29.12 39.58
N ALA A 131 3.15 -30.12 39.30
CA ALA A 131 4.42 -30.35 39.98
C ALA A 131 5.54 -29.39 39.65
N ALA A 132 5.78 -29.19 38.36
CA ALA A 132 7.01 -28.59 37.90
C ALA A 132 6.87 -27.10 37.60
N THR A 133 5.65 -26.59 37.43
CA THR A 133 5.44 -25.17 37.08
C THR A 133 5.81 -24.25 38.25
N LEU A 134 6.65 -23.26 37.96
CA LEU A 134 7.09 -22.23 38.90
C LEU A 134 6.68 -20.83 38.41
N PRO A 135 6.62 -19.81 39.28
CA PRO A 135 6.47 -18.42 38.84
C PRO A 135 7.58 -18.03 37.86
N VAL A 136 7.28 -17.18 36.87
CA VAL A 136 8.24 -16.80 35.81
C VAL A 136 9.55 -16.25 36.41
N GLN A 137 9.44 -15.40 37.42
CA GLN A 137 10.59 -14.83 38.13
C GLN A 137 11.49 -15.90 38.78
N GLU A 138 10.92 -16.98 39.31
CA GLU A 138 11.68 -18.09 39.89
C GLU A 138 12.35 -18.95 38.79
N ILE A 139 11.69 -19.12 37.64
CA ILE A 139 12.28 -19.78 36.46
C ILE A 139 13.51 -19.00 35.99
N ILE A 140 13.37 -17.67 35.84
CA ILE A 140 14.45 -16.77 35.45
C ILE A 140 15.58 -16.82 36.49
N ARG A 141 15.27 -16.78 37.79
CA ARG A 141 16.27 -16.90 38.85
C ARG A 141 17.06 -18.22 38.74
N LYS A 142 16.38 -19.35 38.53
CA LYS A 142 17.03 -20.66 38.34
C LYS A 142 17.89 -20.71 37.08
N LEU A 143 17.48 -20.04 36.01
CA LEU A 143 18.27 -19.89 34.80
C LEU A 143 19.53 -19.06 35.06
N ASN A 144 19.39 -17.91 35.73
CA ASN A 144 20.49 -17.01 36.07
C ASN A 144 21.52 -17.64 37.01
N LEU A 145 21.15 -18.61 37.84
CA LEU A 145 22.10 -19.40 38.64
C LEU A 145 22.95 -20.38 37.81
N LYS A 146 22.49 -20.74 36.60
CA LYS A 146 23.19 -21.68 35.71
C LYS A 146 23.94 -21.00 34.56
N LEU A 147 23.50 -19.81 34.15
CA LEU A 147 24.19 -18.99 33.15
C LEU A 147 25.33 -18.22 33.79
N ASN A 148 26.54 -18.35 33.25
CA ASN A 148 27.64 -17.48 33.62
C ASN A 148 27.51 -16.12 32.91
N GLN A 149 28.28 -15.12 33.36
CA GLN A 149 28.23 -13.77 32.79
C GLN A 149 28.60 -13.73 31.30
N GLY A 150 29.60 -14.51 30.89
CA GLY A 150 30.01 -14.61 29.49
C GLY A 150 28.92 -15.20 28.59
N ASP A 151 28.11 -16.14 29.07
CA ASP A 151 26.98 -16.69 28.34
C ASP A 151 25.88 -15.64 28.13
N LYS A 152 25.60 -14.81 29.15
CA LYS A 152 24.64 -13.71 29.06
C LYS A 152 25.09 -12.65 28.06
N GLU A 153 26.34 -12.21 28.17
CA GLU A 153 26.92 -11.23 27.24
C GLU A 153 26.91 -11.73 25.80
N LEU A 154 27.03 -13.06 25.58
CA LEU A 154 26.98 -13.62 24.23
C LEU A 154 25.61 -13.41 23.62
N LEU A 155 24.57 -13.67 24.41
CA LEU A 155 23.19 -13.49 23.99
C LEU A 155 22.85 -12.02 23.81
N ILE A 156 23.26 -11.14 24.71
CA ILE A 156 23.06 -9.69 24.58
C ILE A 156 23.69 -9.20 23.27
N ASP A 157 24.97 -9.52 23.03
CA ASP A 157 25.67 -9.13 21.81
C ASP A 157 25.00 -9.67 20.54
N ARG A 158 24.49 -10.90 20.59
CA ARG A 158 23.89 -11.57 19.44
C ARG A 158 22.44 -11.15 19.17
N LEU A 159 21.68 -10.88 20.21
CA LEU A 159 20.22 -10.70 20.15
C LEU A 159 19.82 -9.23 20.16
N GLU A 160 20.52 -8.40 20.91
CA GLU A 160 20.21 -6.97 21.09
C GLU A 160 21.15 -6.10 20.25
N ASN A 161 22.46 -6.37 20.30
CA ASN A 161 23.45 -5.56 19.58
C ASN A 161 23.64 -5.99 18.11
N GLY A 162 22.96 -7.04 17.65
CA GLY A 162 22.99 -7.50 16.26
C GLY A 162 24.34 -8.05 15.77
N LYS A 163 25.31 -8.28 16.66
CA LYS A 163 26.66 -8.73 16.27
C LYS A 163 26.64 -10.13 15.65
N THR A 164 27.50 -10.34 14.67
CA THR A 164 27.77 -11.65 14.07
C THR A 164 28.57 -12.55 15.02
N LEU A 165 28.51 -13.87 14.80
CA LEU A 165 29.30 -14.83 15.58
C LEU A 165 30.81 -14.64 15.43
N GLU A 166 31.24 -14.06 14.31
CA GLU A 166 32.63 -13.73 14.03
C GLU A 166 33.09 -12.52 14.86
N GLU A 167 32.32 -11.44 14.87
CA GLU A 167 32.59 -10.26 15.72
C GLU A 167 32.63 -10.63 17.20
N ILE A 168 31.68 -11.45 17.67
CA ILE A 168 31.67 -11.94 19.05
C ILE A 168 32.89 -12.82 19.34
N GLY A 169 33.29 -13.67 18.38
CA GLY A 169 34.51 -14.48 18.49
C GLY A 169 35.76 -13.62 18.63
N ASN A 170 35.88 -12.58 17.80
CA ASN A 170 37.00 -11.64 17.84
C ASN A 170 37.07 -10.89 19.18
N ILE A 171 35.94 -10.41 19.70
CA ILE A 171 35.86 -9.73 21.03
C ILE A 171 36.33 -10.67 22.15
N ARG A 172 36.04 -11.96 22.02
CA ARG A 172 36.33 -12.98 23.04
C ARG A 172 37.64 -13.73 22.84
N GLY A 173 38.38 -13.44 21.77
CA GLY A 173 39.59 -14.17 21.39
C GLY A 173 39.36 -15.66 21.08
N ILE A 174 38.18 -16.02 20.53
CA ILE A 174 37.82 -17.40 20.14
C ILE A 174 37.35 -17.47 18.68
N SER A 175 37.44 -18.65 18.06
CA SER A 175 36.97 -18.83 16.69
C SER A 175 35.44 -18.70 16.58
N ARG A 176 34.94 -18.29 15.41
CA ARG A 176 33.51 -18.28 15.07
C ARG A 176 32.81 -19.60 15.40
N GLU A 177 33.44 -20.73 15.07
CA GLU A 177 32.90 -22.06 15.33
C GLU A 177 32.80 -22.34 16.84
N ARG A 178 33.79 -21.89 17.62
CA ARG A 178 33.73 -22.02 19.08
C ARG A 178 32.62 -21.15 19.67
N THR A 179 32.42 -19.93 19.18
CA THR A 179 31.29 -19.07 19.56
C THR A 179 29.95 -19.74 19.26
N ARG A 180 29.80 -20.35 18.08
CA ARG A 180 28.59 -21.09 17.69
C ARG A 180 28.30 -22.26 18.63
N GLN A 181 29.31 -23.04 19.01
CA GLN A 181 29.15 -24.15 19.95
C GLN A 181 28.68 -23.68 21.33
N ILE A 182 29.22 -22.56 21.81
CA ILE A 182 28.80 -21.94 23.08
C ILE A 182 27.34 -21.48 22.97
N GLU A 183 26.98 -20.77 21.90
CA GLU A 183 25.60 -20.31 21.67
C GLU A 183 24.60 -21.47 21.70
N ILE A 184 24.90 -22.58 20.99
CA ILE A 184 24.05 -23.78 20.99
C ILE A 184 23.91 -24.36 22.40
N LYS A 185 25.02 -24.46 23.14
CA LYS A 185 25.00 -24.98 24.51
C LYS A 185 24.14 -24.11 25.43
N VAL A 186 24.25 -22.79 25.32
CA VAL A 186 23.47 -21.83 26.10
C VAL A 186 21.99 -21.90 25.74
N LYS A 187 21.66 -21.94 24.45
CA LYS A 187 20.27 -22.11 23.97
C LYS A 187 19.63 -23.40 24.48
N ASN A 188 20.37 -24.51 24.44
CA ASN A 188 19.91 -25.79 24.99
C ASN A 188 19.69 -25.74 26.50
N LEU A 189 20.55 -25.03 27.24
CA LEU A 189 20.36 -24.83 28.68
C LEU A 189 19.08 -24.05 28.97
N ILE A 190 18.83 -22.96 28.24
CA ILE A 190 17.61 -22.15 28.38
C ILE A 190 16.39 -22.99 28.05
N PHE A 191 16.39 -23.68 26.92
CA PHE A 191 15.32 -24.59 26.51
C PHE A 191 14.99 -25.61 27.58
N ASN A 192 16.01 -26.28 28.12
CA ASN A 192 15.83 -27.31 29.16
C ASN A 192 15.21 -26.74 30.44
N ILE A 193 15.58 -25.53 30.85
CA ILE A 193 15.01 -24.89 32.04
C ILE A 193 13.57 -24.45 31.77
N PHE A 194 13.31 -23.78 30.65
CA PHE A 194 11.96 -23.31 30.28
C PHE A 194 10.97 -24.48 30.13
N THR A 195 11.39 -25.58 29.52
CA THR A 195 10.57 -26.79 29.39
C THR A 195 10.40 -27.52 30.72
N THR A 196 11.44 -27.62 31.55
CA THR A 196 11.35 -28.31 32.84
C THR A 196 10.40 -27.63 33.79
N TYR A 197 10.35 -26.30 33.81
CA TYR A 197 9.50 -25.54 34.71
C TYR A 197 8.25 -24.96 34.03
N ASN A 198 7.88 -25.48 32.85
CA ASN A 198 6.70 -25.10 32.07
C ASN A 198 6.53 -23.58 31.93
N LEU A 199 7.54 -22.87 31.41
CA LEU A 199 7.50 -21.42 31.23
C LEU A 199 6.21 -20.95 30.51
N ASN A 200 5.77 -21.67 29.47
CA ASN A 200 4.54 -21.37 28.77
C ASN A 200 3.31 -21.36 29.69
N VAL A 201 3.22 -22.32 30.62
CA VAL A 201 2.12 -22.38 31.59
C VAL A 201 2.24 -21.25 32.61
N ALA A 202 3.45 -21.00 33.10
CA ALA A 202 3.73 -19.91 34.04
C ALA A 202 3.32 -18.55 33.44
N LEU A 203 3.71 -18.28 32.19
CA LEU A 203 3.33 -17.05 31.48
C LEU A 203 1.82 -16.94 31.29
N ARG A 204 1.12 -18.02 30.89
CA ARG A 204 -0.36 -17.98 30.77
C ARG A 204 -1.03 -17.69 32.10
N ILE A 205 -0.58 -18.31 33.19
CA ILE A 205 -1.12 -18.04 34.52
C ILE A 205 -0.84 -16.60 34.93
N ASP A 206 0.39 -16.13 34.70
CA ASP A 206 0.79 -14.79 35.08
C ASP A 206 0.00 -13.72 34.34
N MET A 207 -0.38 -14.04 33.10
CA MET A 207 -1.25 -13.25 32.22
C MET A 207 -2.74 -13.51 32.36
N ASN A 208 -3.19 -14.20 33.41
CA ASN A 208 -4.61 -14.51 33.64
C ASN A 208 -5.28 -15.16 32.42
N PHE A 209 -4.55 -16.02 31.73
CA PHE A 209 -5.00 -16.81 30.58
C PHE A 209 -5.46 -15.99 29.37
N LYS A 210 -4.94 -14.76 29.20
CA LYS A 210 -5.04 -14.05 27.92
C LYS A 210 -4.43 -14.90 26.78
N ASP A 211 -4.95 -14.74 25.57
CA ASP A 211 -4.43 -15.45 24.39
C ASP A 211 -3.11 -14.83 23.93
N GLU A 212 -2.89 -13.56 24.29
CA GLU A 212 -1.82 -12.67 23.87
C GLU A 212 -1.08 -12.02 25.06
N ILE A 213 0.17 -11.64 24.84
CA ILE A 213 0.99 -10.82 25.74
C ILE A 213 1.64 -9.70 24.90
N PRO A 214 1.33 -8.42 25.13
CA PRO A 214 2.10 -7.31 24.56
C PRO A 214 3.59 -7.42 24.89
N LEU A 215 4.46 -6.96 23.98
CA LEU A 215 5.91 -7.00 24.17
C LEU A 215 6.33 -6.30 25.48
N GLU A 216 5.73 -5.14 25.77
CA GLU A 216 6.00 -4.37 26.99
C GLU A 216 5.68 -5.18 28.26
N GLU A 217 4.51 -5.83 28.31
CA GLU A 217 4.11 -6.70 29.43
C GLU A 217 5.08 -7.90 29.55
N MET A 218 5.54 -8.46 28.42
CA MET A 218 6.51 -9.55 28.41
C MET A 218 7.88 -9.10 28.96
N GLU A 219 8.35 -7.91 28.60
CA GLU A 219 9.59 -7.32 29.12
C GLU A 219 9.48 -7.03 30.63
N GLU A 220 8.35 -6.53 31.09
CA GLU A 220 8.08 -6.31 32.52
C GLU A 220 8.12 -7.62 33.32
N ILE A 221 7.49 -8.67 32.81
CA ILE A 221 7.49 -10.01 33.45
C ILE A 221 8.89 -10.59 33.56
N PHE A 222 9.78 -10.31 32.61
CA PHE A 222 11.17 -10.81 32.64
C PHE A 222 12.11 -9.89 33.42
N GLY A 223 11.77 -8.61 33.52
CA GLY A 223 12.59 -7.56 34.11
C GLY A 223 13.71 -7.07 33.17
N ASP A 224 14.14 -5.82 33.37
CA ASP A 224 15.08 -5.13 32.49
C ASP A 224 16.42 -5.86 32.31
N GLU A 225 16.93 -6.51 33.36
CA GLU A 225 18.19 -7.26 33.32
C GLU A 225 18.11 -8.54 32.45
N ASN A 226 16.90 -8.96 32.05
CA ASN A 226 16.68 -10.20 31.31
C ASN A 226 15.99 -9.99 29.95
N LYS A 227 16.01 -8.77 29.40
CA LYS A 227 15.46 -8.46 28.06
C LYS A 227 16.01 -9.38 26.96
N TYR A 228 17.27 -9.82 27.07
CA TYR A 228 17.87 -10.74 26.12
C TYR A 228 17.11 -12.08 26.01
N LEU A 229 16.42 -12.52 27.09
CA LEU A 229 15.57 -13.71 27.06
C LEU A 229 14.27 -13.45 26.29
N VAL A 230 13.69 -12.25 26.39
CA VAL A 230 12.54 -11.85 25.58
C VAL A 230 12.94 -11.78 24.11
N SER A 231 14.09 -11.16 23.81
CA SER A 231 14.68 -11.12 22.47
C SER A 231 14.94 -12.53 21.90
N LEU A 232 15.32 -13.50 22.74
CA LEU A 232 15.46 -14.89 22.34
C LEU A 232 14.11 -15.53 21.99
N LEU A 233 13.06 -15.25 22.77
CA LEU A 233 11.71 -15.74 22.51
C LEU A 233 11.11 -15.12 21.24
N LYS A 234 11.39 -13.85 20.94
CA LYS A 234 10.97 -13.19 19.67
C LYS A 234 11.40 -13.96 18.43
N ARG A 235 12.56 -14.65 18.48
CA ARG A 235 13.09 -15.42 17.35
C ARG A 235 12.45 -16.79 17.17
N ASN A 236 11.68 -17.29 18.15
CA ASN A 236 11.06 -18.62 18.12
C ASN A 236 12.03 -19.79 17.84
N GLU A 237 13.33 -19.63 18.11
CA GLU A 237 14.37 -20.63 17.77
C GLU A 237 14.39 -21.82 18.72
N ILE A 238 14.10 -21.58 20.00
CA ILE A 238 14.14 -22.61 21.05
C ILE A 238 12.76 -22.96 21.60
N PHE A 239 11.79 -22.07 21.45
CA PHE A 239 10.48 -22.22 22.08
C PHE A 239 9.40 -21.80 21.10
N SER A 240 8.42 -22.67 20.89
CA SER A 240 7.38 -22.47 19.87
C SER A 240 6.12 -21.77 20.38
N ARG A 241 5.98 -21.58 21.70
CA ARG A 241 4.79 -20.97 22.33
C ARG A 241 5.18 -20.19 23.59
N PRO A 242 4.83 -18.90 23.71
CA PRO A 242 4.03 -18.13 22.76
C PRO A 242 4.85 -17.75 21.51
N TYR A 243 4.17 -17.50 20.40
CA TYR A 243 4.75 -17.09 19.12
C TYR A 243 4.71 -15.56 18.98
N TYR A 244 5.85 -14.94 18.70
CA TYR A 244 5.92 -13.48 18.51
C TYR A 244 5.46 -13.05 17.11
N ILE A 245 4.57 -12.05 17.05
CA ILE A 245 4.11 -11.38 15.84
C ILE A 245 4.73 -9.97 15.83
N ASP A 246 5.70 -9.77 14.94
CA ASP A 246 6.56 -8.58 14.85
C ASP A 246 5.76 -7.29 14.64
N PHE A 247 4.86 -7.27 13.65
CA PHE A 247 4.13 -6.05 13.29
C PHE A 247 3.05 -5.65 14.30
N LEU A 248 2.72 -6.52 15.26
CA LEU A 248 1.78 -6.21 16.33
C LEU A 248 2.47 -5.95 17.67
N ASP A 249 3.74 -6.34 17.81
CA ASP A 249 4.47 -6.39 19.07
C ASP A 249 3.75 -7.20 20.15
N ILE A 250 3.30 -8.40 19.78
CA ILE A 250 2.61 -9.32 20.70
C ILE A 250 3.16 -10.74 20.61
N PHE A 251 3.08 -11.46 21.73
CA PHE A 251 3.28 -12.89 21.83
C PHE A 251 1.93 -13.60 21.91
N LEU A 252 1.67 -14.56 21.02
CA LEU A 252 0.40 -15.28 20.92
C LEU A 252 0.56 -16.75 21.34
N PHE A 253 -0.17 -17.20 22.36
CA PHE A 253 -0.07 -18.58 22.87
C PHE A 253 -0.73 -19.63 21.99
N ASP A 254 -1.98 -19.34 21.61
CA ASP A 254 -2.87 -20.27 20.94
C ASP A 254 -3.46 -19.60 19.69
N LYS A 255 -4.04 -20.41 18.79
CA LYS A 255 -4.73 -19.93 17.58
C LYS A 255 -3.85 -19.17 16.58
N ARG A 256 -2.51 -19.25 16.66
CA ARG A 256 -1.58 -18.70 15.65
C ARG A 256 -2.01 -19.04 14.22
N GLU A 257 -2.22 -20.32 13.94
CA GLU A 257 -2.63 -20.78 12.60
C GLU A 257 -3.94 -20.14 12.16
N ARG A 258 -4.90 -20.01 13.08
CA ARG A 258 -6.17 -19.34 12.80
C ARG A 258 -5.97 -17.84 12.56
N PHE A 259 -5.13 -17.16 13.34
CA PHE A 259 -4.82 -15.75 13.16
C PHE A 259 -4.23 -15.50 11.77
N PHE A 260 -3.18 -16.25 11.41
CA PHE A 260 -2.55 -16.10 10.10
C PHE A 260 -3.44 -16.56 8.95
N LYS A 261 -4.30 -17.57 9.16
CA LYS A 261 -5.30 -17.95 8.15
C LYS A 261 -6.26 -16.79 7.85
N ILE A 262 -6.71 -16.07 8.87
CA ILE A 262 -7.56 -14.88 8.68
C ILE A 262 -6.74 -13.79 7.99
N PHE A 263 -5.58 -13.43 8.53
CA PHE A 263 -4.68 -12.41 7.96
C PHE A 263 -4.38 -12.63 6.47
N TYR A 264 -4.00 -13.84 6.07
CA TYR A 264 -3.70 -14.15 4.66
C TYR A 264 -4.95 -14.33 3.78
N SER A 265 -6.15 -14.39 4.37
CA SER A 265 -7.42 -14.46 3.62
C SER A 265 -8.07 -13.09 3.41
N LEU A 266 -7.50 -12.03 3.97
CA LEU A 266 -8.02 -10.68 3.78
C LEU A 266 -7.76 -10.24 2.34
N GLU A 267 -8.83 -9.86 1.64
CA GLU A 267 -8.77 -9.19 0.34
C GLU A 267 -9.00 -7.70 0.58
N PHE A 268 -8.12 -6.87 0.04
CA PHE A 268 -8.18 -5.42 0.22
C PHE A 268 -8.39 -4.72 -1.11
N LEU A 269 -9.15 -3.65 -1.08
CA LEU A 269 -9.24 -2.68 -2.16
C LEU A 269 -8.04 -1.72 -2.09
N ASP A 270 -7.78 -1.01 -3.18
CA ASP A 270 -6.70 0.01 -3.21
C ASP A 270 -6.95 1.15 -2.22
N VAL A 271 -8.22 1.41 -1.90
CA VAL A 271 -8.67 2.38 -0.90
C VAL A 271 -9.52 1.66 0.14
N ILE A 272 -9.17 1.82 1.42
CA ILE A 272 -9.93 1.31 2.56
C ILE A 272 -10.54 2.49 3.32
N SER A 273 -11.84 2.45 3.50
CA SER A 273 -12.64 3.37 4.29
C SER A 273 -12.81 2.90 5.74
N GLU A 274 -13.33 3.77 6.61
CA GLU A 274 -13.69 3.42 7.99
C GLU A 274 -14.66 2.22 8.06
N GLU A 275 -15.64 2.13 7.16
CA GLU A 275 -16.58 1.00 7.12
C GLU A 275 -15.87 -0.33 6.84
N GLU A 276 -14.91 -0.32 5.92
CA GLU A 276 -14.11 -1.49 5.58
C GLU A 276 -13.15 -1.88 6.71
N LEU A 277 -12.62 -0.92 7.46
CA LEU A 277 -11.86 -1.22 8.69
C LEU A 277 -12.70 -2.00 9.70
N TYR A 278 -13.98 -1.65 9.88
CA TYR A 278 -14.88 -2.42 10.75
C TYR A 278 -15.11 -3.84 10.24
N LEU A 279 -15.21 -4.05 8.93
CA LEU A 279 -15.33 -5.39 8.34
C LEU A 279 -14.07 -6.24 8.54
N ILE A 280 -12.89 -5.61 8.37
CA ILE A 280 -11.60 -6.25 8.67
C ILE A 280 -11.55 -6.61 10.16
N GLN A 281 -11.96 -5.71 11.05
CA GLN A 281 -12.02 -5.98 12.48
C GLN A 281 -12.97 -7.13 12.83
N ASP A 282 -14.17 -7.20 12.22
CA ASP A 282 -15.11 -8.31 12.47
C ASP A 282 -14.55 -9.66 12.03
N SER A 283 -13.70 -9.68 11.00
CA SER A 283 -12.99 -10.90 10.57
C SER A 283 -12.12 -11.47 11.68
N PHE A 284 -11.61 -10.62 12.59
CA PHE A 284 -10.82 -11.03 13.75
C PHE A 284 -11.63 -11.19 15.05
N LYS A 285 -12.96 -11.15 15.04
CA LYS A 285 -13.80 -11.21 16.27
C LYS A 285 -13.53 -12.37 17.24
N SER A 286 -12.89 -13.45 16.78
CA SER A 286 -12.45 -14.54 17.66
C SER A 286 -11.25 -14.19 18.57
N PHE A 287 -10.62 -13.06 18.32
CA PHE A 287 -9.49 -12.50 19.06
C PHE A 287 -9.95 -11.21 19.74
N LYS A 288 -10.34 -11.31 21.01
CA LYS A 288 -10.91 -10.18 21.78
C LYS A 288 -9.96 -8.98 21.92
N TRP A 289 -8.67 -9.22 21.75
CA TRP A 289 -7.61 -8.23 21.84
C TRP A 289 -7.38 -7.46 20.53
N VAL A 290 -7.97 -7.91 19.41
CA VAL A 290 -7.85 -7.19 18.14
C VAL A 290 -8.84 -6.02 18.14
N GLY A 291 -8.34 -4.85 18.47
CA GLY A 291 -9.05 -3.58 18.37
C GLY A 291 -8.64 -2.77 17.14
N ARG A 292 -9.08 -1.51 17.10
CA ARG A 292 -8.76 -0.58 16.02
C ARG A 292 -7.25 -0.43 15.81
N LYS A 293 -6.49 -0.26 16.90
CA LYS A 293 -5.03 -0.08 16.85
C LYS A 293 -4.33 -1.29 16.20
N GLU A 294 -4.78 -2.50 16.50
CA GLU A 294 -4.20 -3.72 15.93
C GLU A 294 -4.56 -3.87 14.45
N ILE A 295 -5.77 -3.47 14.03
CA ILE A 295 -6.15 -3.42 12.62
C ILE A 295 -5.31 -2.40 11.86
N GLU A 296 -5.09 -1.21 12.41
CA GLU A 296 -4.23 -0.17 11.82
C GLU A 296 -2.80 -0.70 11.63
N LYS A 297 -2.23 -1.39 12.63
CA LYS A 297 -0.93 -2.07 12.48
C LYS A 297 -0.94 -3.16 11.39
N ILE A 298 -2.03 -3.92 11.27
CA ILE A 298 -2.19 -4.96 10.23
C ILE A 298 -2.18 -4.33 8.83
N ILE A 299 -2.99 -3.30 8.57
CA ILE A 299 -3.07 -2.67 7.24
C ILE A 299 -1.78 -1.92 6.90
N THR A 300 -1.14 -1.27 7.88
CA THR A 300 0.18 -0.65 7.66
C THR A 300 1.24 -1.69 7.30
N LYS A 301 1.22 -2.88 7.94
CA LYS A 301 2.11 -3.99 7.55
C LYS A 301 1.86 -4.46 6.12
N MET A 302 0.65 -4.27 5.60
CA MET A 302 0.28 -4.60 4.23
C MET A 302 0.61 -3.52 3.20
N GLY A 303 1.17 -2.38 3.64
CA GLY A 303 1.64 -1.31 2.78
C GLY A 303 0.69 -0.12 2.68
N TYR A 304 -0.37 -0.07 3.47
CA TYR A 304 -1.33 1.05 3.44
C TYR A 304 -0.86 2.24 4.28
N THR A 305 -1.03 3.44 3.72
CA THR A 305 -0.79 4.74 4.38
C THR A 305 -2.12 5.42 4.69
N GLN A 306 -2.24 6.02 5.89
CA GLN A 306 -3.44 6.76 6.29
C GLN A 306 -3.46 8.17 5.69
N HIS A 307 -4.59 8.53 5.08
CA HIS A 307 -4.90 9.87 4.57
C HIS A 307 -6.31 10.27 4.99
N GLY A 308 -6.40 11.15 6.00
CA GLY A 308 -7.67 11.49 6.65
C GLY A 308 -8.35 10.25 7.23
N ASN A 309 -9.57 9.97 6.75
CA ASN A 309 -10.39 8.81 7.14
C ASN A 309 -10.22 7.61 6.20
N PHE A 310 -9.22 7.63 5.32
CA PHE A 310 -8.97 6.59 4.32
C PHE A 310 -7.57 6.03 4.47
N TYR A 311 -7.37 4.81 3.97
CA TYR A 311 -6.07 4.17 3.86
C TYR A 311 -5.84 3.78 2.40
N LEU A 312 -4.68 4.12 1.86
CA LEU A 312 -4.33 3.86 0.46
C LEU A 312 -3.11 2.98 0.35
N LEU A 313 -3.15 2.03 -0.58
CA LEU A 313 -1.97 1.21 -0.94
C LEU A 313 -0.94 2.02 -1.74
N HIS A 314 -1.42 2.99 -2.52
CA HIS A 314 -0.62 3.91 -3.32
C HIS A 314 -1.01 5.34 -2.95
N ASP A 315 -0.04 6.15 -2.55
CA ASP A 315 -0.23 7.52 -2.06
C ASP A 315 0.37 8.58 -3.00
N GLY A 316 0.48 8.25 -4.29
CA GLY A 316 0.92 9.19 -5.29
C GLY A 316 -0.08 10.32 -5.50
N TYR A 317 0.37 11.46 -6.03
CA TYR A 317 -0.50 12.62 -6.30
C TYR A 317 -1.75 12.26 -7.11
N LYS A 318 -1.67 11.28 -8.03
CA LYS A 318 -2.83 10.84 -8.81
C LYS A 318 -3.87 10.15 -7.92
N ASP A 319 -3.43 9.21 -7.08
CA ASP A 319 -4.27 8.43 -6.20
C ASP A 319 -4.98 9.33 -5.18
N ILE A 320 -4.26 10.30 -4.63
CA ILE A 320 -4.80 11.30 -3.69
C ILE A 320 -5.85 12.20 -4.35
N LEU A 321 -5.57 12.68 -5.58
CA LEU A 321 -6.53 13.49 -6.31
C LEU A 321 -7.76 12.69 -6.72
N GLU A 322 -7.59 11.45 -7.18
CA GLU A 322 -8.70 10.56 -7.53
C GLU A 322 -9.57 10.25 -6.30
N LEU A 323 -8.94 9.94 -5.16
CA LEU A 323 -9.63 9.77 -3.87
C LEU A 323 -10.44 11.01 -3.50
N TYR A 324 -9.83 12.19 -3.56
CA TYR A 324 -10.51 13.45 -3.24
C TYR A 324 -11.74 13.66 -4.12
N PHE A 325 -11.58 13.52 -5.44
CA PHE A 325 -12.67 13.70 -6.39
C PHE A 325 -13.76 12.62 -6.25
N ASN A 326 -13.40 11.38 -5.91
CA ASN A 326 -14.35 10.28 -5.72
C ASN A 326 -15.10 10.38 -4.38
N LYS A 327 -14.40 10.58 -3.26
CA LYS A 327 -14.99 10.46 -1.92
C LYS A 327 -15.45 11.79 -1.31
N ILE A 328 -14.85 12.92 -1.70
CA ILE A 328 -15.10 14.21 -1.02
C ILE A 328 -15.88 15.19 -1.91
N VAL A 329 -15.55 15.28 -3.20
CA VAL A 329 -16.12 16.30 -4.10
C VAL A 329 -17.54 16.00 -4.55
N GLU A 330 -18.58 16.55 -3.93
CA GLU A 330 -19.97 16.21 -4.30
C GLU A 330 -20.45 16.82 -5.63
N LYS A 331 -19.89 17.97 -6.04
CA LYS A 331 -20.30 18.72 -7.23
C LYS A 331 -19.09 19.09 -8.08
N PRO A 332 -19.27 19.36 -9.40
CA PRO A 332 -18.15 19.69 -10.26
C PRO A 332 -17.38 20.92 -9.77
N LEU A 333 -16.06 20.80 -9.66
CA LEU A 333 -15.17 21.85 -9.18
C LEU A 333 -14.47 22.53 -10.35
N ARG A 334 -14.58 23.85 -10.40
CA ARG A 334 -13.81 24.68 -11.32
C ARG A 334 -12.41 24.89 -10.74
N ILE A 335 -11.39 24.75 -11.58
CA ILE A 335 -9.98 24.92 -11.23
C ILE A 335 -9.46 26.15 -11.96
N ASP A 336 -9.37 27.27 -11.27
CA ASP A 336 -8.84 28.52 -11.79
C ASP A 336 -8.14 29.33 -10.68
N GLU A 337 -7.64 30.50 -11.04
CA GLU A 337 -6.88 31.38 -10.16
C GLU A 337 -7.66 31.82 -8.91
N LEU A 338 -9.00 31.75 -8.93
CA LEU A 338 -9.85 32.14 -7.81
C LEU A 338 -10.15 30.98 -6.85
N SER A 339 -10.07 29.74 -7.33
CA SER A 339 -10.53 28.53 -6.63
C SER A 339 -9.39 27.61 -6.21
N ILE A 340 -8.23 27.69 -6.86
CA ILE A 340 -7.11 26.77 -6.63
C ILE A 340 -6.65 26.76 -5.17
N SER A 341 -6.64 27.93 -4.51
CA SER A 341 -6.18 28.05 -3.13
C SER A 341 -7.07 27.27 -2.17
N SER A 342 -8.39 27.46 -2.24
CA SER A 342 -9.32 26.77 -1.36
C SER A 342 -9.37 25.26 -1.64
N ILE A 343 -9.15 24.84 -2.89
CA ILE A 343 -9.14 23.42 -3.27
C ILE A 343 -7.91 22.72 -2.70
N ILE A 344 -6.72 23.32 -2.82
CA ILE A 344 -5.49 22.75 -2.24
C ILE A 344 -5.61 22.68 -0.72
N GLU A 345 -6.10 23.74 -0.08
CA GLU A 345 -6.31 23.77 1.37
C GLU A 345 -7.31 22.68 1.81
N ASP A 346 -8.43 22.53 1.10
CA ASP A 346 -9.43 21.50 1.40
C ASP A 346 -8.87 20.08 1.22
N ILE A 347 -8.08 19.81 0.17
CA ILE A 347 -7.37 18.53 0.00
C ILE A 347 -6.46 18.26 1.19
N ASN A 348 -5.64 19.25 1.56
CA ASN A 348 -4.64 19.10 2.61
C ASN A 348 -5.30 18.85 3.99
N ILE A 349 -6.41 19.54 4.28
CA ILE A 349 -7.17 19.36 5.52
C ILE A 349 -7.91 18.01 5.53
N SER A 350 -8.68 17.73 4.47
CA SER A 350 -9.58 16.56 4.44
C SER A 350 -8.83 15.23 4.37
N LEU A 351 -7.68 15.20 3.69
CA LEU A 351 -6.87 14.00 3.50
C LEU A 351 -5.59 13.99 4.34
N ASN A 352 -5.34 15.02 5.16
CA ASN A 352 -4.09 15.20 5.91
C ASN A 352 -2.87 14.97 5.00
N TYR A 353 -2.83 15.69 3.87
CA TYR A 353 -1.83 15.56 2.82
C TYR A 353 -1.15 16.91 2.55
N HIS A 354 0.06 16.89 1.99
CA HIS A 354 0.87 18.09 1.75
C HIS A 354 0.98 18.39 0.25
N LEU A 355 -0.15 18.67 -0.40
CA LEU A 355 -0.19 19.04 -1.82
C LEU A 355 0.30 20.49 -1.98
N TYR A 356 1.42 20.68 -2.69
CA TYR A 356 1.98 21.99 -3.05
C TYR A 356 2.19 22.96 -1.87
N GLU A 357 2.44 22.44 -0.67
CA GLU A 357 2.54 23.27 0.54
C GLU A 357 3.66 24.32 0.47
N ASP A 358 4.80 23.95 -0.11
CA ASP A 358 5.95 24.87 -0.29
C ASP A 358 5.60 26.01 -1.27
N ASP A 359 4.94 25.68 -2.39
CA ASP A 359 4.52 26.66 -3.41
C ASP A 359 3.41 27.58 -2.87
N PHE A 360 2.63 27.12 -1.89
CA PHE A 360 1.53 27.87 -1.29
C PHE A 360 2.00 29.02 -0.38
N GLN A 361 3.26 29.00 0.07
CA GLN A 361 3.81 30.04 0.94
C GLN A 361 4.08 31.36 0.18
N SER A 362 4.26 31.30 -1.15
CA SER A 362 4.39 32.47 -2.03
C SER A 362 3.09 32.71 -2.80
N LEU A 363 2.15 33.44 -2.18
CA LEU A 363 0.84 33.78 -2.75
C LEU A 363 0.89 34.93 -3.78
N ASP A 364 1.88 34.96 -4.67
CA ASP A 364 1.86 35.90 -5.79
C ASP A 364 0.95 35.40 -6.94
N GLU A 365 0.47 36.34 -7.77
CA GLU A 365 -0.47 36.03 -8.85
C GLU A 365 0.11 35.02 -9.88
N GLU A 366 1.42 35.07 -10.10
CA GLU A 366 2.10 34.17 -11.04
C GLU A 366 2.11 32.73 -10.52
N THR A 367 2.42 32.54 -9.24
CA THR A 367 2.43 31.23 -8.57
C THR A 367 1.03 30.62 -8.56
N ILE A 368 0.00 31.40 -8.23
CA ILE A 368 -1.41 30.94 -8.26
C ILE A 368 -1.81 30.47 -9.66
N SER A 369 -1.49 31.24 -10.71
CA SER A 369 -1.81 30.84 -12.09
C SER A 369 -1.05 29.58 -12.51
N ASN A 370 0.21 29.44 -12.10
CA ASN A 370 1.00 28.25 -12.38
C ASN A 370 0.47 27.01 -11.64
N LEU A 371 0.05 27.14 -10.38
CA LEU A 371 -0.58 26.06 -9.62
C LEU A 371 -1.88 25.59 -10.25
N ALA A 372 -2.75 26.52 -10.66
CA ALA A 372 -4.01 26.19 -11.33
C ALA A 372 -3.75 25.37 -12.61
N ARG A 373 -2.78 25.79 -13.44
CA ARG A 373 -2.40 25.06 -14.66
C ARG A 373 -1.79 23.69 -14.37
N ARG A 374 -0.95 23.59 -13.33
CA ARG A 374 -0.33 22.31 -12.91
C ARG A 374 -1.39 21.33 -12.46
N LEU A 375 -2.32 21.75 -11.60
CA LEU A 375 -3.42 20.89 -11.14
C LEU A 375 -4.33 20.49 -12.30
N GLU A 376 -4.73 21.44 -13.15
CA GLU A 376 -5.50 21.17 -14.38
C GLU A 376 -4.82 20.09 -15.25
N GLY A 377 -3.51 20.23 -15.46
CA GLY A 377 -2.71 19.27 -16.20
C GLY A 377 -2.66 17.88 -15.56
N LEU A 378 -2.64 17.77 -14.23
CA LEU A 378 -2.69 16.50 -13.51
C LEU A 378 -4.07 15.84 -13.62
N LEU A 379 -5.14 16.60 -13.34
CA LEU A 379 -6.52 16.08 -13.37
C LEU A 379 -6.88 15.51 -14.74
N SER A 380 -6.45 16.16 -15.84
CA SER A 380 -6.70 15.68 -17.20
C SER A 380 -6.07 14.32 -17.55
N ARG A 381 -5.15 13.83 -16.72
CA ARG A 381 -4.40 12.56 -16.88
C ARG A 381 -4.90 11.46 -15.94
N ILE A 382 -5.84 11.76 -15.05
CA ILE A 382 -6.45 10.78 -14.16
C ILE A 382 -7.71 10.28 -14.86
N GLU A 383 -7.79 8.96 -15.10
CA GLU A 383 -8.85 8.38 -15.94
C GLU A 383 -10.23 8.59 -15.32
N GLY A 384 -10.38 8.37 -14.01
CA GLY A 384 -11.65 8.57 -13.31
C GLY A 384 -12.14 10.02 -13.25
N ILE A 385 -11.35 11.02 -13.64
CA ILE A 385 -11.71 12.44 -13.54
C ILE A 385 -12.14 12.99 -14.90
N ILE A 386 -13.38 13.46 -14.97
CA ILE A 386 -14.05 13.92 -16.19
C ILE A 386 -14.21 15.44 -16.15
N MET A 387 -13.81 16.10 -17.23
CA MET A 387 -14.04 17.53 -17.40
C MET A 387 -15.46 17.77 -17.92
N THR A 388 -16.30 18.45 -17.14
CA THR A 388 -17.72 18.71 -17.45
C THR A 388 -17.96 20.06 -18.10
N ASP A 389 -17.04 21.01 -17.93
CA ASP A 389 -17.02 22.32 -18.61
C ASP A 389 -15.57 22.84 -18.62
N SER A 390 -15.33 24.03 -19.19
CA SER A 390 -14.03 24.69 -19.20
C SER A 390 -13.42 24.77 -17.80
N ARG A 391 -12.36 23.98 -17.58
CA ARG A 391 -11.65 23.84 -16.30
C ARG A 391 -12.51 23.32 -15.14
N THR A 392 -13.61 22.65 -15.41
CA THR A 392 -14.52 22.12 -14.38
C THR A 392 -14.50 20.61 -14.39
N TYR A 393 -14.22 19.97 -13.25
CA TYR A 393 -13.93 18.54 -13.14
C TYR A 393 -14.81 17.85 -12.08
N ILE A 394 -15.14 16.58 -12.31
CA ILE A 394 -15.79 15.69 -11.34
C ILE A 394 -15.39 14.24 -11.59
N HIS A 395 -15.49 13.36 -10.59
CA HIS A 395 -15.28 11.93 -10.78
C HIS A 395 -16.40 11.29 -11.64
N ILE A 396 -16.06 10.30 -12.47
CA ILE A 396 -16.96 9.60 -13.38
C ILE A 396 -18.17 8.97 -12.67
N ASP A 397 -17.97 8.40 -11.47
CA ASP A 397 -19.02 7.76 -10.68
C ASP A 397 -20.14 8.73 -10.25
N LYS A 398 -19.89 10.04 -10.33
CA LYS A 398 -20.86 11.09 -9.96
C LYS A 398 -21.61 11.64 -11.17
N ILE A 399 -21.37 11.08 -12.36
CA ILE A 399 -21.98 11.55 -13.60
C ILE A 399 -23.08 10.59 -14.02
N GLU A 400 -24.30 11.12 -14.15
CA GLU A 400 -25.45 10.38 -14.65
C GLU A 400 -25.58 10.54 -16.17
N TYR A 401 -25.38 9.44 -16.91
CA TYR A 401 -25.65 9.34 -18.35
C TYR A 401 -25.92 7.88 -18.74
N ASN A 402 -26.58 7.65 -19.88
CA ASN A 402 -26.80 6.28 -20.36
C ASN A 402 -25.67 5.85 -21.31
N LEU A 403 -24.83 4.94 -20.82
CA LEU A 403 -23.69 4.38 -21.56
C LEU A 403 -24.13 3.65 -22.85
N LYS A 404 -25.25 2.92 -22.85
CA LYS A 404 -25.74 2.23 -24.05
C LYS A 404 -26.04 3.21 -25.17
N LYS A 405 -26.70 4.32 -24.84
CA LYS A 405 -26.99 5.40 -25.81
C LYS A 405 -25.69 6.06 -26.30
N LEU A 406 -24.71 6.25 -25.41
CA LEU A 406 -23.40 6.77 -25.79
C LEU A 406 -22.68 5.84 -26.80
N VAL A 407 -22.74 4.52 -26.58
CA VAL A 407 -22.20 3.49 -27.49
C VAL A 407 -22.91 3.54 -28.86
N GLU A 408 -24.24 3.69 -28.88
CA GLU A 408 -25.01 3.85 -30.13
C GLU A 408 -24.54 5.07 -30.93
N ILE A 409 -24.35 6.21 -30.25
CA ILE A 409 -23.85 7.44 -30.87
C ILE A 409 -22.43 7.22 -31.41
N LYS A 410 -21.54 6.60 -30.62
CA LYS A 410 -20.18 6.26 -31.07
C LYS A 410 -20.22 5.39 -32.34
N ASN A 411 -21.09 4.40 -32.43
CA ASN A 411 -21.23 3.57 -33.63
C ASN A 411 -21.77 4.35 -34.84
N LYS A 412 -22.70 5.29 -34.64
CA LYS A 412 -23.18 6.21 -35.70
C LYS A 412 -22.06 7.13 -36.24
N VAL A 413 -21.11 7.52 -35.39
CA VAL A 413 -19.98 8.39 -35.76
C VAL A 413 -18.94 7.59 -36.54
N VAL A 414 -18.51 6.44 -36.02
CA VAL A 414 -17.43 5.63 -36.60
C VAL A 414 -17.82 5.01 -37.95
N THR A 415 -19.10 4.70 -38.16
CA THR A 415 -19.61 4.16 -39.45
C THR A 415 -19.46 5.13 -40.63
N LYS A 416 -19.14 6.41 -40.38
CA LYS A 416 -18.90 7.42 -41.43
C LYS A 416 -17.45 7.48 -41.93
N GLU A 417 -16.62 6.47 -41.63
CA GLU A 417 -15.18 6.43 -41.97
C GLU A 417 -14.40 7.66 -41.45
N THR A 418 -14.79 8.17 -40.29
CA THR A 418 -14.15 9.36 -39.70
C THR A 418 -12.78 9.01 -39.14
N LYS A 419 -11.73 9.75 -39.53
CA LYS A 419 -10.37 9.62 -38.97
C LYS A 419 -10.20 10.28 -37.60
N TYR A 420 -11.14 11.13 -37.20
CA TYR A 420 -11.11 11.86 -35.95
C TYR A 420 -12.54 12.23 -35.52
N ILE A 421 -12.68 12.63 -34.26
CA ILE A 421 -13.90 13.11 -33.64
C ILE A 421 -13.64 14.53 -33.13
N ASP A 422 -14.26 15.54 -33.74
CA ASP A 422 -14.31 16.91 -33.20
C ASP A 422 -15.53 17.01 -32.28
N SER A 423 -15.31 17.04 -30.96
CA SER A 423 -16.41 16.99 -29.99
C SER A 423 -17.30 18.23 -30.06
N ILE A 424 -16.76 19.39 -30.47
CA ILE A 424 -17.51 20.64 -30.62
C ILE A 424 -18.51 20.51 -31.77
N ALA A 425 -18.03 20.04 -32.93
CA ALA A 425 -18.86 19.85 -34.11
C ALA A 425 -19.91 18.76 -33.88
N LEU A 426 -19.49 17.64 -33.29
CA LEU A 426 -20.36 16.51 -32.98
C LEU A 426 -21.46 16.93 -31.99
N PHE A 427 -21.10 17.59 -30.89
CA PHE A 427 -22.05 18.06 -29.88
C PHE A 427 -23.09 18.99 -30.51
N LYS A 428 -22.66 19.98 -31.30
CA LYS A 428 -23.59 20.89 -32.00
C LYS A 428 -24.55 20.17 -32.95
N SER A 429 -24.10 19.13 -33.62
CA SER A 429 -24.93 18.40 -34.59
C SER A 429 -26.00 17.51 -33.95
N MET A 430 -25.81 17.11 -32.69
CA MET A 430 -26.66 16.16 -31.96
C MET A 430 -26.98 16.64 -30.54
N GLU A 431 -27.05 17.96 -30.34
CA GLU A 431 -27.09 18.61 -29.02
C GLU A 431 -28.24 18.10 -28.15
N ASP A 432 -29.44 17.99 -28.72
CA ASP A 432 -30.63 17.49 -28.01
C ASP A 432 -30.46 16.02 -27.59
N GLU A 433 -29.87 15.17 -28.44
CA GLU A 433 -29.66 13.75 -28.15
C GLU A 433 -28.67 13.56 -27.00
N PHE A 434 -27.62 14.38 -26.95
CA PHE A 434 -26.63 14.41 -25.88
C PHE A 434 -27.19 14.96 -24.56
N LYS A 435 -27.89 16.09 -24.60
CA LYS A 435 -28.52 16.66 -23.39
C LYS A 435 -29.54 15.71 -22.78
N GLN A 436 -30.37 15.05 -23.60
CA GLN A 436 -31.27 13.99 -23.13
C GLN A 436 -30.53 12.78 -22.56
N ASN A 437 -29.27 12.57 -22.92
CA ASN A 437 -28.42 11.53 -22.36
C ASN A 437 -27.66 11.97 -21.10
N GLY A 438 -27.88 13.19 -20.59
CA GLY A 438 -27.13 13.73 -19.45
C GLY A 438 -25.78 14.36 -19.81
N ILE A 439 -25.43 14.46 -21.10
CA ILE A 439 -24.18 15.08 -21.57
C ILE A 439 -24.46 16.54 -21.91
N MET A 440 -24.03 17.45 -21.03
CA MET A 440 -24.46 18.85 -21.07
C MET A 440 -23.55 19.77 -21.88
N THR A 441 -22.31 19.37 -22.12
CA THR A 441 -21.30 20.17 -22.83
C THR A 441 -20.46 19.32 -23.76
N ASP A 442 -19.77 19.97 -24.70
CA ASP A 442 -18.79 19.33 -25.58
C ASP A 442 -17.49 18.93 -24.85
N TYR A 443 -17.18 19.54 -23.71
CA TYR A 443 -16.10 19.13 -22.80
C TYR A 443 -16.39 17.77 -22.15
N MET A 444 -17.62 17.63 -21.65
CA MET A 444 -18.12 16.40 -21.06
C MET A 444 -18.14 15.28 -22.09
N LEU A 445 -18.63 15.58 -23.31
CA LEU A 445 -18.61 14.65 -24.43
C LEU A 445 -17.19 14.16 -24.74
N TYR A 446 -16.24 15.09 -24.87
CA TYR A 446 -14.83 14.77 -25.13
C TYR A 446 -14.25 13.83 -24.07
N SER A 447 -14.46 14.17 -22.79
CA SER A 447 -13.89 13.42 -21.66
C SER A 447 -14.52 12.04 -21.51
N LEU A 448 -15.84 11.92 -21.70
CA LEU A 448 -16.54 10.63 -21.67
C LEU A 448 -16.15 9.73 -22.84
N PHE A 449 -15.98 10.28 -24.04
CA PHE A 449 -15.49 9.50 -25.18
C PHE A 449 -14.07 8.99 -24.94
N LYS A 450 -13.19 9.82 -24.38
CA LYS A 450 -11.84 9.40 -23.99
C LYS A 450 -11.92 8.28 -22.94
N TYR A 451 -12.71 8.45 -21.89
CA TYR A 451 -12.82 7.46 -20.82
C TYR A 451 -13.33 6.09 -21.30
N HIS A 452 -14.41 6.05 -22.10
CA HIS A 452 -15.02 4.77 -22.51
C HIS A 452 -14.41 4.13 -23.74
N PHE A 453 -13.83 4.92 -24.64
CA PHE A 453 -13.50 4.46 -25.99
C PHE A 453 -12.04 4.69 -26.39
N SER A 454 -11.17 5.12 -25.46
CA SER A 454 -9.75 5.32 -25.78
C SER A 454 -9.10 4.06 -26.31
N ASP A 455 -9.31 2.92 -25.65
CA ASP A 455 -8.71 1.64 -26.07
C ASP A 455 -9.40 1.09 -27.32
N ASP A 456 -10.74 1.09 -27.34
CA ASP A 456 -11.55 0.58 -28.45
C ASP A 456 -11.26 1.25 -29.80
N LEU A 457 -11.00 2.56 -29.78
CA LEU A 457 -10.76 3.37 -30.98
C LEU A 457 -9.30 3.78 -31.15
N ASN A 458 -8.43 3.37 -30.23
CA ASN A 458 -7.03 3.83 -30.12
C ASN A 458 -6.95 5.35 -30.23
N LEU A 459 -7.64 6.04 -29.31
CA LEU A 459 -7.83 7.49 -29.38
C LEU A 459 -6.57 8.25 -28.98
N ASN A 460 -6.06 9.07 -29.89
CA ASN A 460 -4.94 9.97 -29.63
C ASN A 460 -5.43 11.41 -29.40
N THR A 461 -4.95 12.06 -28.32
CA THR A 461 -5.32 13.44 -27.98
C THR A 461 -4.41 14.45 -28.69
N ASN A 462 -4.97 15.26 -29.58
CA ASN A 462 -4.24 16.33 -30.26
C ASN A 462 -4.35 17.67 -29.49
N GLY A 463 -3.69 17.75 -28.34
CA GLY A 463 -3.62 18.96 -27.51
C GLY A 463 -4.99 19.55 -27.13
N ASN A 464 -5.03 20.87 -26.84
CA ASN A 464 -6.21 21.60 -26.33
C ASN A 464 -7.40 21.75 -27.30
N SER A 465 -7.43 20.99 -28.39
CA SER A 465 -8.38 21.24 -29.49
C SER A 465 -9.72 20.50 -29.36
N ARG A 466 -9.95 19.73 -28.29
CA ARG A 466 -11.15 18.88 -28.11
C ARG A 466 -11.42 17.96 -29.31
N VAL A 467 -10.34 17.47 -29.91
CA VAL A 467 -10.35 16.55 -31.05
C VAL A 467 -9.65 15.25 -30.66
N LEU A 468 -10.31 14.14 -30.92
CA LEU A 468 -9.82 12.77 -30.68
C LEU A 468 -9.51 12.12 -32.03
N THR A 469 -8.28 11.70 -32.28
CA THR A 469 -7.90 10.99 -33.51
C THR A 469 -8.13 9.50 -33.33
N ILE A 470 -8.66 8.81 -34.35
CA ILE A 470 -8.93 7.37 -34.32
C ILE A 470 -7.77 6.62 -34.98
N GLY A 471 -7.21 5.61 -34.30
CA GLY A 471 -6.16 4.74 -34.83
C GLY A 471 -4.73 5.29 -34.72
N GLU A 472 -3.78 4.52 -35.28
CA GLU A 472 -2.33 4.80 -35.22
C GLU A 472 -1.85 5.88 -36.22
N GLN A 473 -2.70 6.35 -37.13
CA GLN A 473 -2.27 7.34 -38.12
C GLN A 473 -1.99 8.68 -37.45
N GLU A 474 -0.81 9.24 -37.72
CA GLU A 474 -0.51 10.67 -37.53
C GLU A 474 -1.48 11.49 -38.40
N PHE A 475 -2.66 11.75 -37.88
CA PHE A 475 -3.63 12.62 -38.52
C PHE A 475 -3.21 14.07 -38.31
N ASN A 476 -2.54 14.63 -39.32
CA ASN A 476 -2.23 16.04 -39.37
C ASN A 476 -3.35 16.82 -40.06
N ARG A 477 -4.17 17.52 -39.26
CA ARG A 477 -5.27 18.38 -39.76
C ARG A 477 -4.79 19.44 -40.76
N VAL A 478 -3.59 19.96 -40.60
CA VAL A 478 -3.01 20.94 -41.52
C VAL A 478 -2.83 20.30 -42.90
N GLU A 479 -2.24 19.11 -42.95
CA GLU A 479 -2.03 18.38 -44.21
C GLU A 479 -3.33 17.92 -44.85
N GLU A 480 -4.32 17.47 -44.07
CA GLU A 480 -5.63 17.12 -44.63
C GLU A 480 -6.31 18.35 -45.25
N LEU A 481 -6.30 19.48 -44.54
CA LEU A 481 -6.87 20.72 -45.05
C LEU A 481 -6.14 21.20 -46.32
N GLU A 482 -4.81 21.14 -46.33
CA GLU A 482 -4.00 21.45 -47.50
C GLU A 482 -4.32 20.55 -48.69
N LYS A 483 -4.39 19.22 -48.47
CA LYS A 483 -4.77 18.23 -49.50
C LYS A 483 -6.20 18.46 -50.01
N PHE A 484 -7.14 18.77 -49.13
CA PHE A 484 -8.52 19.04 -49.50
C PHE A 484 -8.63 20.28 -50.40
N ILE A 485 -8.02 21.40 -49.98
CA ILE A 485 -7.99 22.63 -50.78
C ILE A 485 -7.28 22.39 -52.12
N LYS A 486 -6.19 21.62 -52.12
CA LYS A 486 -5.44 21.25 -53.34
C LYS A 486 -6.31 20.46 -54.32
N ASN A 487 -7.05 19.47 -53.83
CA ASN A 487 -7.92 18.61 -54.64
C ASN A 487 -9.10 19.37 -55.25
N GLU A 488 -9.68 20.31 -54.51
CA GLU A 488 -10.71 21.22 -55.04
C GLU A 488 -10.16 22.22 -56.07
N GLY A 489 -8.85 22.50 -56.03
CA GLY A 489 -8.14 23.30 -57.03
C GLY A 489 -8.56 24.78 -57.09
N LYS A 490 -9.23 25.29 -56.05
CA LYS A 490 -9.79 26.66 -56.02
C LYS A 490 -9.82 27.24 -54.60
N ILE A 491 -10.04 28.55 -54.51
CA ILE A 491 -10.32 29.24 -53.24
C ILE A 491 -11.69 28.76 -52.72
N LEU A 492 -11.75 28.40 -51.46
CA LEU A 492 -12.94 27.82 -50.82
C LEU A 492 -13.47 28.72 -49.71
N GLU A 493 -14.78 28.70 -49.52
CA GLU A 493 -15.41 29.28 -48.33
C GLU A 493 -15.17 28.40 -47.10
N LYS A 494 -14.93 29.02 -45.95
CA LYS A 494 -14.75 28.34 -44.66
C LYS A 494 -15.96 27.47 -44.33
N SER A 495 -17.18 27.97 -44.55
CA SER A 495 -18.44 27.22 -44.38
C SER A 495 -18.47 25.92 -45.17
N TYR A 496 -18.04 25.96 -46.45
CA TYR A 496 -17.96 24.79 -47.31
C TYR A 496 -16.96 23.76 -46.78
N ILE A 497 -15.79 24.22 -46.32
CA ILE A 497 -14.78 23.34 -45.71
C ILE A 497 -15.34 22.69 -44.44
N GLN A 498 -16.02 23.46 -43.58
CA GLN A 498 -16.62 22.96 -42.34
C GLN A 498 -17.67 21.89 -42.61
N GLU A 499 -18.52 22.09 -43.61
CA GLU A 499 -19.53 21.12 -44.02
C GLU A 499 -18.89 19.82 -44.54
N LYS A 500 -17.85 19.93 -45.38
CA LYS A 500 -17.24 18.76 -46.03
C LYS A 500 -16.29 17.97 -45.14
N LEU A 501 -15.50 18.66 -44.33
CA LEU A 501 -14.53 18.03 -43.44
C LEU A 501 -15.09 17.77 -42.04
N GLY A 502 -16.18 18.41 -41.63
CA GLY A 502 -16.74 18.27 -40.29
C GLY A 502 -16.05 19.11 -39.22
N TYR A 503 -15.25 20.10 -39.62
CA TYR A 503 -14.51 20.97 -38.70
C TYR A 503 -15.41 21.98 -37.98
N SER A 504 -15.23 22.11 -36.66
CA SER A 504 -15.68 23.29 -35.94
C SER A 504 -14.93 24.54 -36.41
N SER A 505 -15.49 25.73 -36.17
CA SER A 505 -14.82 27.00 -36.54
C SER A 505 -13.45 27.16 -35.87
N ILE A 506 -13.31 26.62 -34.65
CA ILE A 506 -12.06 26.65 -33.89
C ILE A 506 -11.04 25.70 -34.53
N SER A 507 -11.43 24.47 -34.82
CA SER A 507 -10.57 23.48 -35.48
C SER A 507 -10.07 23.97 -36.84
N LEU A 508 -10.95 24.56 -37.65
CA LEU A 508 -10.57 25.10 -38.96
C LEU A 508 -9.57 26.25 -38.84
N ASN A 509 -9.83 27.24 -37.98
CA ASN A 509 -8.91 28.38 -37.83
C ASN A 509 -7.56 27.93 -37.26
N ASN A 510 -7.54 27.00 -36.31
CA ASN A 510 -6.28 26.42 -35.80
C ASN A 510 -5.49 25.71 -36.90
N ALA A 511 -6.15 24.97 -37.80
CA ALA A 511 -5.47 24.33 -38.93
C ALA A 511 -4.93 25.36 -39.94
N ILE A 512 -5.67 26.45 -40.17
CA ILE A 512 -5.23 27.56 -41.04
C ILE A 512 -4.00 28.26 -40.45
N ASP A 513 -4.05 28.63 -39.16
CA ASP A 513 -3.00 29.41 -38.51
C ASP A 513 -1.68 28.64 -38.36
N ASN A 514 -1.74 27.31 -38.29
CA ASN A 514 -0.56 26.44 -38.23
C ASN A 514 -0.03 26.01 -39.60
N SER A 515 -0.75 26.31 -40.70
CA SER A 515 -0.31 25.99 -42.05
C SER A 515 0.72 26.99 -42.56
N LYS A 516 1.76 26.47 -43.24
CA LYS A 516 2.69 27.30 -44.02
C LYS A 516 2.22 27.54 -45.45
N GLN A 517 1.22 26.80 -45.94
CA GLN A 517 0.79 26.85 -47.33
C GLN A 517 -0.58 27.51 -47.51
N ILE A 518 -1.41 27.56 -46.47
CA ILE A 518 -2.74 28.14 -46.55
C ILE A 518 -2.67 29.64 -46.28
N ILE A 519 -3.36 30.41 -47.10
CA ILE A 519 -3.53 31.85 -46.94
C ILE A 519 -5.01 32.21 -46.86
N ILE A 520 -5.30 33.25 -46.10
CA ILE A 520 -6.65 33.79 -45.94
C ILE A 520 -6.88 34.82 -47.05
N PHE A 521 -7.74 34.50 -48.02
CA PHE A 521 -8.07 35.41 -49.12
C PHE A 521 -9.08 36.48 -48.71
N ASP A 522 -10.03 36.15 -47.84
CA ASP A 522 -10.98 37.08 -47.22
C ASP A 522 -11.46 36.52 -45.88
N ARG A 523 -12.29 37.26 -45.12
CA ARG A 523 -12.84 36.85 -43.81
C ARG A 523 -13.43 35.43 -43.84
N SER A 524 -14.09 35.07 -44.94
CA SER A 524 -14.75 33.77 -45.13
C SER A 524 -14.03 32.83 -46.09
N CYS A 525 -12.93 33.23 -46.75
CA CYS A 525 -12.34 32.46 -47.84
C CYS A 525 -10.87 32.13 -47.58
N VAL A 526 -10.47 30.90 -47.89
CA VAL A 526 -9.09 30.41 -47.78
C VAL A 526 -8.67 29.66 -49.04
N GLY A 527 -7.37 29.60 -49.28
CA GLY A 527 -6.80 28.88 -50.41
C GLY A 527 -5.32 28.60 -50.20
N LEU A 528 -4.72 27.82 -51.08
CA LEU A 528 -3.28 27.60 -51.06
C LEU A 528 -2.54 28.81 -51.62
N VAL A 529 -1.32 29.01 -51.15
CA VAL A 529 -0.42 30.07 -51.62
C VAL A 529 -0.09 29.91 -53.11
N ASP A 530 -0.10 28.68 -53.63
CA ASP A 530 0.07 28.38 -55.05
C ASP A 530 -1.06 28.94 -55.92
N PHE A 531 -2.21 29.27 -55.34
CA PHE A 531 -3.32 29.92 -56.07
C PHE A 531 -3.09 31.42 -56.24
N VAL A 532 -2.05 31.99 -55.60
CA VAL A 532 -1.66 33.39 -55.79
C VAL A 532 -0.97 33.56 -57.13
N ILE A 533 -1.58 34.36 -58.00
CA ILE A 533 -1.02 34.66 -59.32
C ILE A 533 -0.05 35.84 -59.18
N ILE A 534 1.23 35.55 -58.97
CA ILE A 534 2.30 36.56 -58.84
C ILE A 534 3.58 36.14 -59.58
N THR A 535 4.31 37.11 -60.12
CA THR A 535 5.61 36.90 -60.77
C THR A 535 6.77 37.07 -59.78
N LYS A 536 7.96 36.52 -60.10
CA LYS A 536 9.18 36.71 -59.28
C LYS A 536 9.54 38.19 -59.09
N ASP A 537 9.36 39.01 -60.14
CA ASP A 537 9.59 40.45 -60.07
C ASP A 537 8.57 41.17 -59.17
N GLU A 538 7.30 40.76 -59.21
CA GLU A 538 6.27 41.29 -58.31
C GLU A 538 6.53 40.89 -56.85
N ILE A 539 7.03 39.67 -56.58
CA ILE A 539 7.44 39.25 -55.22
C ILE A 539 8.58 40.12 -54.70
N ARG A 540 9.64 40.31 -55.50
CA ARG A 540 10.78 41.18 -55.13
C ARG A 540 10.31 42.61 -54.87
N SER A 541 9.50 43.15 -55.78
CA SER A 541 8.94 44.50 -55.62
C SER A 541 8.07 44.60 -54.38
N LEU A 542 7.32 43.55 -54.03
CA LEU A 542 6.44 43.54 -52.86
C LEU A 542 7.26 43.56 -51.56
N LYS A 543 8.36 42.80 -51.49
CA LYS A 543 9.29 42.85 -50.35
C LYS A 543 9.91 44.24 -50.19
N GLU A 544 10.40 44.83 -51.28
CA GLU A 544 10.90 46.21 -51.28
C GLU A 544 9.82 47.24 -50.89
N LEU A 545 8.56 46.99 -51.23
CA LEU A 545 7.45 47.86 -50.83
C LEU A 545 7.17 47.70 -49.34
N VAL A 546 7.22 46.48 -48.80
CA VAL A 546 7.07 46.21 -47.36
C VAL A 546 8.16 46.94 -46.57
N GLU A 547 9.43 46.77 -46.93
CA GLU A 547 10.57 47.40 -46.25
C GLU A 547 10.49 48.93 -46.29
N ARG A 548 10.02 49.53 -47.40
CA ARG A 548 9.85 50.99 -47.51
C ARG A 548 8.66 51.57 -46.73
N ASN A 549 7.73 50.72 -46.29
CA ASN A 549 6.52 51.12 -45.58
C ASN A 549 6.47 50.58 -44.16
N GLU A 550 7.57 50.01 -43.71
CA GLU A 550 7.78 49.66 -42.33
C GLU A 550 8.21 50.91 -41.55
N GLU A 551 7.51 51.18 -40.47
CA GLU A 551 7.85 52.24 -39.51
C GLU A 551 8.02 51.60 -38.13
N GLU A 552 9.23 51.66 -37.57
CA GLU A 552 9.58 51.09 -36.25
C GLU A 552 9.21 49.60 -36.10
N GLY A 553 9.28 48.82 -37.18
CA GLY A 553 8.91 47.40 -37.18
C GLY A 553 7.42 47.13 -37.42
N TYR A 554 6.59 48.15 -37.62
CA TYR A 554 5.15 48.03 -37.85
C TYR A 554 4.75 48.34 -39.30
N ILE A 555 3.67 47.71 -39.75
CA ILE A 555 3.03 47.97 -41.05
C ILE A 555 1.53 48.13 -40.86
N SER A 556 1.01 49.31 -41.20
CA SER A 556 -0.42 49.55 -41.37
C SER A 556 -0.90 48.94 -42.69
N ILE A 557 -1.67 47.86 -42.61
CA ILE A 557 -2.18 47.14 -43.79
C ILE A 557 -3.09 48.01 -44.68
N PRO A 558 -4.05 48.80 -44.13
CA PRO A 558 -4.88 49.69 -44.95
C PRO A 558 -4.07 50.71 -45.74
N GLU A 559 -3.02 51.27 -45.13
CA GLU A 559 -2.14 52.24 -45.77
C GLU A 559 -1.25 51.56 -46.83
N PHE A 560 -0.69 50.40 -46.48
CA PHE A 560 0.10 49.57 -47.40
C PHE A 560 -0.69 49.22 -48.67
N ILE A 561 -1.95 48.81 -48.55
CA ILE A 561 -2.83 48.55 -49.70
C ILE A 561 -3.02 49.79 -50.54
N SER A 562 -3.23 50.95 -49.91
CA SER A 562 -3.44 52.21 -50.61
C SER A 562 -2.22 52.59 -51.45
N LYS A 563 -1.01 52.47 -50.87
CA LYS A 563 0.26 52.70 -51.59
C LYS A 563 0.49 51.67 -52.69
N MET A 564 0.19 50.40 -52.44
CA MET A 564 0.30 49.34 -53.45
C MET A 564 -0.67 49.56 -54.63
N ARG A 565 -1.87 50.12 -54.40
CA ARG A 565 -2.84 50.45 -55.45
C ARG A 565 -2.40 51.63 -56.33
N LEU A 566 -1.58 52.54 -55.80
CA LEU A 566 -1.05 53.70 -56.53
C LEU A 566 0.17 53.34 -57.39
N ASP A 567 0.92 52.30 -57.04
CA ASP A 567 2.09 51.85 -57.80
C ASP A 567 1.68 51.03 -59.02
N LYS A 568 2.02 51.54 -60.22
CA LYS A 568 1.68 50.93 -61.51
C LYS A 568 2.19 49.49 -61.65
N ARG A 569 3.28 49.13 -60.96
CA ARG A 569 3.87 47.78 -60.98
C ARG A 569 2.92 46.73 -60.41
N PHE A 570 2.09 47.09 -59.43
CA PHE A 570 1.17 46.15 -58.77
C PHE A 570 -0.25 46.18 -59.32
N LYS A 571 -0.57 47.04 -60.29
CA LYS A 571 -1.94 47.17 -60.84
C LYS A 571 -2.48 45.83 -61.36
N ARG A 572 -1.61 45.02 -61.99
CA ARG A 572 -1.96 43.68 -62.50
C ARG A 572 -2.13 42.67 -61.35
N PHE A 573 -1.20 42.67 -60.39
CA PHE A 573 -1.25 41.84 -59.18
C PHE A 573 -2.51 42.09 -58.34
N VAL A 574 -2.84 43.35 -58.06
CA VAL A 574 -4.03 43.78 -57.30
C VAL A 574 -5.32 43.31 -57.95
N ARG A 575 -5.44 43.48 -59.27
CA ARG A 575 -6.65 43.11 -60.01
C ARG A 575 -6.82 41.59 -60.12
N LYS A 576 -5.73 40.85 -60.36
CA LYS A 576 -5.78 39.39 -60.53
C LYS A 576 -6.14 38.66 -59.24
N ASN A 577 -5.58 39.09 -58.11
CA ASN A 577 -5.73 38.40 -56.82
C ASN A 577 -6.83 39.01 -55.92
N ARG A 578 -7.60 39.98 -56.41
CA ARG A 578 -8.67 40.67 -55.66
C ARG A 578 -8.23 41.14 -54.27
N ILE A 579 -7.11 41.85 -54.20
CA ILE A 579 -6.44 42.12 -52.94
C ILE A 579 -7.30 42.94 -51.96
N ASN A 580 -7.46 42.38 -50.76
CA ASN A 580 -8.03 43.03 -49.59
C ASN A 580 -7.05 42.93 -48.40
N LYS A 581 -7.46 43.48 -47.24
CA LYS A 581 -6.63 43.53 -46.03
C LYS A 581 -6.33 42.15 -45.43
N TYR A 582 -7.23 41.18 -45.53
CA TYR A 582 -7.00 39.83 -45.04
C TYR A 582 -5.96 39.11 -45.90
N PHE A 583 -6.15 39.16 -47.23
CA PHE A 583 -5.21 38.61 -48.20
C PHE A 583 -3.80 39.15 -48.01
N ILE A 584 -3.63 40.47 -48.05
CA ILE A 584 -2.28 41.03 -48.04
C ILE A 584 -1.58 40.79 -46.70
N ALA A 585 -2.31 40.86 -45.58
CA ALA A 585 -1.75 40.56 -44.27
C ALA A 585 -1.30 39.11 -44.17
N SER A 586 -2.13 38.17 -44.63
CA SER A 586 -1.78 36.75 -44.69
C SER A 586 -0.59 36.48 -45.61
N TYR A 587 -0.54 37.17 -46.75
CA TYR A 587 0.49 36.97 -47.76
C TYR A 587 1.84 37.58 -47.34
N ILE A 588 1.84 38.73 -46.65
CA ILE A 588 3.07 39.30 -46.06
C ILE A 588 3.64 38.35 -45.02
N ARG A 589 2.82 37.81 -44.09
CA ARG A 589 3.27 36.84 -43.09
C ARG A 589 3.86 35.56 -43.72
N TYR A 590 3.32 35.15 -44.87
CA TYR A 590 3.88 34.04 -45.63
C TYR A 590 5.26 34.38 -46.23
N LEU A 591 5.38 35.55 -46.87
CA LEU A 591 6.62 35.96 -47.55
C LEU A 591 7.74 36.37 -46.59
N LEU A 592 7.37 36.90 -45.42
CA LEU A 592 8.22 37.50 -44.39
C LEU A 592 7.75 36.98 -43.01
N PRO A 593 8.17 35.77 -42.61
CA PRO A 593 7.70 35.10 -41.39
C PRO A 593 7.98 35.84 -40.07
N GLU A 594 8.89 36.81 -40.09
CA GLU A 594 9.22 37.70 -38.98
C GLU A 594 8.06 38.63 -38.59
N TYR A 595 7.11 38.88 -39.50
CA TYR A 595 5.92 39.68 -39.20
C TYR A 595 4.82 38.82 -38.56
N ARG A 596 4.27 39.30 -37.45
CA ARG A 596 3.09 38.77 -36.76
C ARG A 596 1.99 39.84 -36.73
N GLY A 597 0.79 39.48 -36.26
CA GLY A 597 -0.32 40.43 -36.08
C GLY A 597 -1.51 40.19 -37.01
N GLY A 598 -2.50 41.09 -36.90
CA GLY A 598 -3.82 40.95 -37.53
C GLY A 598 -3.93 41.53 -38.95
N CYS A 599 -5.14 41.63 -39.47
CA CYS A 599 -5.42 42.17 -40.81
C CYS A 599 -5.32 43.70 -40.92
N ASN A 600 -5.15 44.41 -39.80
CA ASN A 600 -5.04 45.87 -39.79
C ASN A 600 -3.58 46.33 -39.57
N ILE A 601 -2.84 45.64 -38.69
CA ILE A 601 -1.46 45.97 -38.32
C ILE A 601 -0.66 44.67 -38.26
N LEU A 602 0.53 44.70 -38.87
CA LEU A 602 1.57 43.69 -38.67
C LEU A 602 2.74 44.32 -37.90
N SER A 603 3.44 43.52 -37.11
CA SER A 603 4.63 43.93 -36.36
C SER A 603 5.73 42.87 -36.47
N LYS A 604 6.99 43.30 -36.64
CA LYS A 604 8.15 42.45 -36.40
C LYS A 604 8.24 42.14 -34.91
N ARG A 605 8.54 40.89 -34.58
CA ARG A 605 8.90 40.49 -33.22
C ARG A 605 10.40 40.24 -33.15
#